data_AF-A0A374BK80-F1
#
_entry.id   AF-A0A374BK80-F1
#
_cell.length_a   1.000
_cell.length_b   1.000
_cell.length_c   1.000
_cell.angle_alpha   90.00
_cell.angle_beta   90.00
_cell.angle_gamma   90.00
#
_symmetry.space_group_name_H-M   'P 1'
#
loop_
_entity.id
_entity.type
_entity.pdbx_description
1 polymer ?
#
loop_
_entity_poly.entity_id
_entity_poly.type
_entity_poly.pdbx_seq_one_letter_code
_entity_poly.pdbx_strand_id
1 'polypeptide(L)'
;MDKIDNIMVTENLINKMDGGKTVAIRSASGLIKFPWVQNADEFVNATLAEIEKYNQSLKNVDQNLVSAISGNSVQKAQPEKSAAQKIKDLKELLDSGLITQDEFDAKKKDLLDKM
;
A
#
# COMPACT_ATOMS: atom_id res chain seq x y z
N MET A 1 -21.33 3.60 -9.00
CA MET A 1 -21.72 4.64 -8.03
C MET A 1 -20.80 5.83 -8.25
N ASP A 2 -21.35 7.03 -8.26
CA ASP A 2 -20.55 8.25 -8.40
C ASP A 2 -19.72 8.48 -7.13
N LYS A 3 -18.47 8.90 -7.29
CA LYS A 3 -17.55 9.10 -6.16
C LYS A 3 -17.68 10.53 -5.65
N ILE A 4 -17.68 10.68 -4.33
CA ILE A 4 -17.62 12.00 -3.71
C ILE A 4 -16.18 12.48 -3.79
N ASP A 5 -15.98 13.65 -4.39
CA ASP A 5 -14.67 14.28 -4.52
C ASP A 5 -14.36 15.16 -3.31
N ASN A 6 -15.37 15.91 -2.83
CA ASN A 6 -15.18 16.86 -1.73
C ASN A 6 -16.49 17.13 -0.97
N ILE A 7 -16.37 17.35 0.34
CA ILE A 7 -17.44 17.83 1.22
C ILE A 7 -16.90 19.06 1.96
N MET A 8 -17.61 20.19 1.86
CA MET A 8 -17.13 21.45 2.44
C MET A 8 -18.27 22.31 3.00
N VAL A 9 -17.92 23.18 3.93
CA VAL A 9 -18.80 24.24 4.41
C VAL A 9 -18.58 25.49 3.56
N THR A 10 -19.66 26.12 3.14
CA THR A 10 -19.65 27.38 2.39
C THR A 10 -20.48 28.43 3.11
N GLU A 11 -19.96 29.66 3.15
CA GLU A 11 -20.60 30.81 3.77
C GLU A 11 -21.02 31.82 2.70
N ASN A 12 -22.33 32.05 2.56
CA ASN A 12 -22.90 33.00 1.60
C ASN A 12 -23.71 34.08 2.33
N LEU A 13 -24.06 35.19 1.65
CA LEU A 13 -24.92 36.22 2.25
C LEU A 13 -26.28 35.66 2.73
N ILE A 14 -26.82 34.66 2.04
CA ILE A 14 -28.07 33.98 2.41
C ILE A 14 -27.95 33.29 3.78
N ASN A 15 -26.79 32.70 4.07
CA ASN A 15 -26.52 32.05 5.35
C ASN A 15 -26.66 33.01 6.56
N LYS A 16 -26.37 34.31 6.37
CA LYS A 16 -26.54 35.33 7.41
C LYS A 16 -28.01 35.68 7.69
N MET A 17 -28.87 35.58 6.68
CA MET A 17 -30.30 35.89 6.84
C MET A 17 -31.05 34.77 7.56
N ASP A 18 -30.62 33.53 7.32
CA ASP A 18 -31.39 32.35 7.70
C ASP A 18 -30.75 31.57 8.87
N GLY A 19 -29.64 32.08 9.39
CA GLY A 19 -29.07 31.67 10.67
C GLY A 19 -28.33 30.34 10.68
N GLY A 20 -27.69 29.92 9.57
CA GLY A 20 -26.91 28.67 9.51
C GLY A 20 -25.95 28.64 8.32
N LYS A 21 -25.10 27.62 8.20
CA LYS A 21 -24.14 27.51 7.09
C LYS A 21 -24.64 26.58 5.98
N THR A 22 -23.98 26.60 4.82
CA THR A 22 -24.31 25.71 3.70
C THR A 22 -23.30 24.57 3.62
N VAL A 23 -23.75 23.32 3.68
CA VAL A 23 -22.92 22.15 3.37
C VAL A 23 -23.01 21.86 1.88
N ALA A 24 -21.86 21.72 1.22
CA ALA A 24 -21.76 21.42 -0.19
C ALA A 24 -21.03 20.10 -0.42
N ILE A 25 -21.62 19.21 -1.22
CA ILE A 25 -21.07 17.92 -1.59
C ILE A 25 -20.83 17.94 -3.10
N ARG A 26 -19.57 17.73 -3.50
CA ARG A 26 -19.15 17.69 -4.90
C ARG A 26 -18.74 16.29 -5.30
N SER A 27 -19.21 15.87 -6.47
CA SER A 27 -18.74 14.70 -7.20
C SER A 27 -18.37 15.09 -8.63
N ALA A 28 -17.88 14.11 -9.38
CA ALA A 28 -17.58 14.30 -10.80
C ALA A 28 -18.83 14.67 -11.61
N SER A 29 -20.02 14.22 -11.19
CA SER A 29 -21.27 14.52 -11.88
C SER A 29 -21.94 15.83 -11.46
N GLY A 30 -21.59 16.41 -10.31
CA GLY A 30 -22.27 17.64 -9.88
C GLY A 30 -21.98 18.13 -8.48
N LEU A 31 -22.81 19.09 -8.05
CA LEU A 31 -22.72 19.78 -6.77
C LEU A 31 -24.09 19.84 -6.12
N ILE A 32 -24.22 19.25 -4.93
CA ILE A 32 -25.43 19.30 -4.10
C ILE A 32 -25.16 20.25 -2.92
N LYS A 33 -26.13 21.11 -2.60
CA LYS A 33 -26.03 22.09 -1.51
C LYS A 33 -27.17 21.94 -0.54
N PHE A 34 -26.85 21.90 0.75
CA PHE A 34 -27.79 21.91 1.86
C PHE A 34 -27.63 23.23 2.61
N PRO A 35 -28.53 24.22 2.39
CA PRO A 35 -28.53 25.45 3.15
C PRO A 35 -29.04 25.22 4.59
N TRP A 36 -28.78 26.18 5.48
CA TRP A 36 -29.34 26.24 6.85
C TRP A 36 -28.93 25.11 7.78
N VAL A 37 -27.71 24.62 7.61
CA VAL A 37 -27.15 23.61 8.50
C VAL A 37 -26.51 24.31 9.70
N GLN A 38 -27.09 24.12 10.88
CA GLN A 38 -26.65 24.75 12.14
C GLN A 38 -25.31 24.21 12.61
N ASN A 39 -25.12 22.89 12.51
CA ASN A 39 -23.92 22.17 12.95
C ASN A 39 -23.01 21.79 11.75
N ALA A 40 -22.94 22.65 10.73
CA ALA A 40 -22.26 22.33 9.48
C ALA A 40 -20.78 21.98 9.68
N ASP A 41 -20.07 22.74 10.51
CA ASP A 41 -18.65 22.50 10.77
C ASP A 41 -18.42 21.16 11.48
N GLU A 42 -19.24 20.84 12.50
CA GLU A 42 -19.18 19.56 13.20
C GLU A 42 -19.45 18.39 12.26
N PHE A 43 -20.51 18.49 11.44
CA PHE A 43 -20.87 17.47 10.46
C PHE A 43 -19.74 17.20 9.45
N VAL A 44 -19.17 18.27 8.87
CA VAL A 44 -18.09 18.12 7.89
C VAL A 44 -16.85 17.54 8.54
N ASN A 45 -16.47 18.02 9.74
CA ASN A 45 -15.31 17.50 10.47
C ASN A 45 -15.47 16.01 10.83
N ALA A 46 -16.63 15.61 11.33
CA ALA A 46 -16.91 14.20 11.65
C ALA A 46 -16.83 13.30 10.41
N THR A 47 -17.37 13.78 9.28
CA THR A 47 -17.33 13.05 8.02
C THR A 47 -15.90 12.91 7.49
N LEU A 48 -15.10 13.97 7.53
CA LEU A 48 -13.69 13.95 7.12
C LEU A 48 -12.85 13.02 8.00
N ALA A 49 -13.06 13.03 9.32
CA ALA A 49 -12.37 12.14 10.24
C ALA A 49 -12.65 10.66 9.96
N GLU A 50 -13.90 10.33 9.62
CA GLU A 50 -14.27 8.95 9.27
C GLU A 50 -13.65 8.51 7.92
N ILE A 51 -13.63 9.41 6.93
CA ILE A 51 -12.94 9.18 5.65
C ILE A 51 -11.43 8.95 5.89
N GLU A 52 -10.82 9.72 6.79
CA GLU A 52 -9.41 9.56 7.11
C GLU A 52 -9.12 8.21 7.76
N LYS A 53 -9.92 7.78 8.74
CA LYS A 53 -9.80 6.45 9.35
C LYS A 53 -9.92 5.33 8.31
N TYR A 54 -10.88 5.45 7.39
CA TYR A 54 -11.04 4.49 6.30
C TYR A 54 -9.79 4.43 5.42
N ASN A 55 -9.27 5.57 5.00
CA ASN A 55 -8.04 5.64 4.19
C ASN A 55 -6.81 5.09 4.93
N GLN A 56 -6.69 5.33 6.25
CA GLN A 56 -5.64 4.74 7.08
C GLN A 56 -5.77 3.21 7.15
N SER A 57 -6.99 2.68 7.27
CA SER A 57 -7.23 1.24 7.28
C SER A 57 -6.77 0.57 5.97
N LEU A 58 -7.02 1.20 4.81
CA LEU A 58 -6.57 0.71 3.52
C LEU A 58 -5.04 0.70 3.41
N LYS A 59 -4.37 1.78 3.83
CA LYS A 59 -2.90 1.85 3.84
C LYS A 59 -2.27 0.77 4.73
N ASN A 60 -2.88 0.46 5.87
CA ASN A 60 -2.40 -0.58 6.78
C ASN A 60 -2.58 -1.99 6.18
N VAL A 61 -3.64 -2.21 5.39
CA VAL A 61 -3.81 -3.45 4.62
C VAL A 61 -2.72 -3.59 3.57
N ASP A 62 -2.48 -2.54 2.77
CA ASP A 62 -1.43 -2.55 1.75
C ASP A 62 -0.04 -2.76 2.37
N GLN A 63 0.28 -2.11 3.50
CA GLN A 63 1.55 -2.32 4.20
C GLN A 63 1.69 -3.74 4.77
N ASN A 64 0.62 -4.32 5.31
CA ASN A 64 0.64 -5.70 5.79
C ASN A 64 0.80 -6.69 4.64
N LEU A 65 0.19 -6.43 3.47
CA LEU A 65 0.41 -7.21 2.26
C LEU A 65 1.85 -7.08 1.76
N VAL A 66 2.41 -5.87 1.68
CA VAL A 66 3.81 -5.64 1.28
C VAL A 66 4.78 -6.33 2.26
N SER A 67 4.47 -6.31 3.56
CA SER A 67 5.27 -6.99 4.60
C SER A 67 5.14 -8.51 4.51
N ALA A 68 3.95 -9.04 4.21
CA ALA A 68 3.73 -10.47 3.98
C ALA A 68 4.40 -10.97 2.69
N ILE A 69 4.41 -10.16 1.62
CA ILE A 69 5.14 -10.44 0.38
C ILE A 69 6.65 -10.34 0.61
N SER A 70 7.12 -9.41 1.45
CA SER A 70 8.54 -9.31 1.81
C SER A 70 8.99 -10.41 2.79
N GLY A 71 8.06 -11.02 3.53
CA GLY A 71 8.31 -12.12 4.47
C GLY A 71 8.28 -13.52 3.84
N ASN A 72 7.66 -13.70 2.67
CA ASN A 72 7.61 -14.97 1.94
C ASN A 72 8.35 -14.87 0.60
N SER A 73 9.66 -15.13 0.65
CA SER A 73 10.56 -15.58 -0.44
C SER A 73 10.41 -15.00 -1.88
N VAL A 74 11.45 -14.28 -2.31
CA VAL A 74 12.20 -14.46 -3.58
C VAL A 74 11.40 -14.85 -4.83
N GLN A 75 11.31 -13.91 -5.79
CA GLN A 75 11.68 -14.10 -7.20
C GLN A 75 11.64 -12.74 -7.93
N LYS A 76 12.76 -12.00 -7.88
CA LYS A 76 13.01 -10.91 -8.82
C LYS A 76 14.31 -11.22 -9.54
N ALA A 77 14.21 -11.23 -10.86
CA ALA A 77 15.19 -11.63 -11.87
C ALA A 77 16.65 -11.36 -11.46
N GLN A 78 17.45 -12.42 -11.48
CA GLN A 78 18.90 -12.35 -11.35
C GLN A 78 19.53 -11.77 -12.62
N PRO A 79 20.41 -10.76 -12.51
CA PRO A 79 21.59 -10.70 -13.36
C PRO A 79 22.51 -11.88 -13.00
N GLU A 80 23.26 -12.39 -13.97
CA GLU A 80 24.08 -13.60 -13.87
C GLU A 80 24.87 -13.67 -12.56
N LYS A 81 24.50 -14.61 -11.66
CA LYS A 81 25.29 -14.88 -10.44
C LYS A 81 26.64 -15.44 -10.89
N SER A 82 27.71 -14.70 -10.61
CA SER A 82 29.09 -15.15 -10.75
C SER A 82 29.28 -16.53 -10.11
N ALA A 83 30.13 -17.37 -10.72
CA ALA A 83 30.38 -18.74 -10.26
C ALA A 83 30.76 -18.81 -8.76
N ALA A 84 31.43 -17.78 -8.24
CA ALA A 84 31.77 -17.66 -6.82
C ALA A 84 30.54 -17.65 -5.90
N GLN A 85 29.45 -16.99 -6.32
CA GLN A 85 28.23 -16.93 -5.51
C GLN A 85 27.51 -18.28 -5.51
N LYS A 86 27.48 -18.98 -6.64
CA LYS A 86 26.89 -20.32 -6.73
C LYS A 86 27.65 -21.36 -5.91
N ILE A 87 28.99 -21.24 -5.82
CA ILE A 87 29.80 -22.09 -4.93
C ILE A 87 29.47 -21.82 -3.46
N LYS A 88 29.22 -20.56 -3.08
CA LYS A 88 28.78 -20.19 -1.73
C LYS A 88 27.41 -20.78 -1.40
N ASP A 89 26.44 -20.66 -2.31
CA ASP A 89 25.10 -21.21 -2.15
C ASP A 89 25.15 -22.76 -2.01
N LEU A 90 26.01 -23.44 -2.79
CA LEU A 90 26.23 -24.89 -2.66
C LEU A 90 26.82 -25.28 -1.29
N LYS A 91 27.69 -24.44 -0.72
CA LYS A 91 28.31 -24.72 0.59
C LYS A 91 27.29 -24.60 1.71
N GLU A 92 26.40 -23.62 1.64
CA GLU A 92 25.31 -23.47 2.60
C GLU A 92 24.35 -24.67 2.55
N LEU A 93 24.10 -25.23 1.35
CA LEU A 93 23.31 -26.45 1.20
C LEU A 93 23.99 -27.67 1.84
N LEU A 94 25.31 -27.79 1.72
CA LEU A 94 26.09 -28.85 2.38
C LEU A 94 26.06 -28.69 3.91
N ASP A 95 26.29 -27.47 4.40
CA ASP A 95 26.28 -27.14 5.84
C ASP A 95 24.89 -27.37 6.47
N SER A 96 23.82 -27.20 5.67
CA SER A 96 22.44 -27.51 6.07
C SER A 96 22.07 -29.01 5.98
N GLY A 97 22.98 -29.86 5.48
CA GLY A 97 22.76 -31.29 5.30
C GLY A 97 21.78 -31.64 4.17
N LEU A 98 21.42 -30.69 3.31
CA LEU A 98 20.52 -30.88 2.18
C LEU A 98 21.19 -31.59 1.00
N ILE A 99 22.51 -31.47 0.90
CA ILE A 99 23.33 -32.20 -0.07
C ILE A 99 24.49 -32.87 0.64
N THR A 100 24.99 -33.94 0.05
CA THR A 100 26.16 -34.66 0.55
C THR A 100 27.47 -34.04 0.05
N GLN A 101 28.59 -34.35 0.72
CA GLN A 101 29.92 -33.87 0.33
C GLN A 101 30.26 -34.22 -1.13
N ASP A 102 29.89 -35.42 -1.57
CA ASP A 102 30.13 -35.90 -2.94
C ASP A 102 29.33 -35.09 -3.99
N GLU A 103 28.08 -34.74 -3.68
CA GLU A 103 27.21 -33.94 -4.54
C GLU A 103 27.67 -32.47 -4.62
N PHE A 104 28.18 -31.93 -3.50
CA PHE A 104 28.79 -30.62 -3.47
C PHE A 104 30.03 -30.56 -4.37
N ASP A 105 30.93 -31.52 -4.23
CA ASP A 105 32.19 -31.54 -4.98
C ASP A 105 31.98 -31.79 -6.49
N ALA A 106 31.01 -32.64 -6.86
CA ALA A 106 30.62 -32.85 -8.25
C ALA A 106 30.08 -31.55 -8.90
N LYS A 107 29.16 -30.86 -8.21
CA LYS A 107 28.55 -29.61 -8.71
C LYS A 107 29.55 -28.45 -8.73
N LYS A 108 30.44 -28.37 -7.73
CA LYS A 108 31.51 -27.36 -7.69
C LYS A 108 32.49 -27.53 -8.85
N LYS A 109 32.86 -28.78 -9.18
CA LYS A 109 33.74 -29.09 -10.31
C LYS A 109 33.09 -28.72 -11.64
N ASP A 110 31.84 -29.10 -11.87
CA ASP A 110 31.08 -28.71 -13.08
C ASP A 110 30.98 -27.17 -13.23
N LEU A 111 30.86 -26.46 -12.10
CA LEU A 111 30.81 -25.00 -12.12
C LEU A 111 32.15 -24.33 -12.46
N LEU A 112 33.26 -24.92 -12.04
CA LEU A 112 34.60 -24.41 -12.34
C LEU A 112 35.05 -24.76 -13.76
N ASP A 113 34.56 -25.87 -14.31
CA ASP A 113 34.86 -26.31 -15.69
C ASP A 113 34.06 -25.51 -16.74
N LYS A 114 32.89 -24.97 -16.35
CA LYS A 114 32.06 -24.06 -17.16
C LYS A 114 32.46 -22.59 -17.07
N MET A 115 33.55 -22.29 -16.37
CA MET A 115 34.09 -20.95 -16.18
C MET A 115 35.25 -20.68 -17.13
#